data_AF-A0A1I2FW70-F1
#
_entry.id   AF-A0A1I2FW70-F1
#
_cell.length_a   1.000
_cell.length_b   1.000
_cell.length_c   1.000
_cell.angle_alpha   90.00
_cell.angle_beta   90.00
_cell.angle_gamma   90.00
#
_symmetry.space_group_name_H-M   'P 1'
#
loop_
_entity.id
_entity.type
_entity.pdbx_description
1 polymer ?
#
loop_
_entity_poly.entity_id
_entity_poly.type
_entity_poly.pdbx_seq_one_letter_code
_entity_poly.pdbx_strand_id
1 'polypeptide(L)'
;MHKFIFFYISFFFIIFSLYSCNTNKEKKEQHNNDIYTFKKQGIKSFLLDSVTAPHSTCIQYLENFFLAEKQADFLATLNMNDNSIIFYDYEIGSMKSKIKFFKEGEQGVGSIFGFSIINQDSILIHRYHGMQLYLVNSKAQVLKSYKLSSDNFPFSVFPASTSNPINKIHNYVYMNSDGKLDPNNAKVDLKGIVACIDINTGKIVPKLYYPEIYKIGIWTPEFLTSYHTPPLFKEQVVFSFPIIDSIYVTDYNDYVGKYYAGSKFQNSPIKPLSTQLGSGLPPYEQREKYRLSQLYYGAIYYDEFQKYYYRFCFLPISESDYVSGVPLKSKEQKVSIIILDSSFNKVGEVDLEAYKYNPYMVFINKNGLHIALKANGNEDNLIFEIFKVVKK
;
A
#
# COMPACT_ATOMS: atom_id res chain seq x y z
N MET A 1 20.20 -40.82 -68.00
CA MET A 1 21.36 -41.63 -67.56
C MET A 1 21.84 -41.07 -66.24
N HIS A 2 21.54 -41.73 -65.12
CA HIS A 2 22.47 -42.65 -64.44
C HIS A 2 23.76 -41.95 -63.97
N LYS A 3 23.85 -41.70 -62.66
CA LYS A 3 24.76 -42.37 -61.70
C LYS A 3 26.07 -41.57 -61.55
N PHE A 4 26.71 -41.40 -60.40
CA PHE A 4 26.50 -41.58 -58.95
C PHE A 4 27.88 -41.19 -58.34
N ILE A 5 27.96 -41.05 -57.01
CA ILE A 5 29.17 -41.14 -56.14
C ILE A 5 29.79 -39.81 -55.65
N PHE A 6 29.31 -39.42 -54.45
CA PHE A 6 30.03 -39.22 -53.19
C PHE A 6 31.48 -38.70 -53.18
N PHE A 7 31.71 -37.63 -52.42
CA PHE A 7 32.71 -37.65 -51.33
C PHE A 7 32.24 -36.83 -50.13
N TYR A 8 32.27 -37.48 -48.95
CA TYR A 8 32.03 -36.93 -47.62
C TYR A 8 33.16 -35.97 -47.23
N ILE A 9 32.84 -34.74 -46.80
CA ILE A 9 33.63 -34.06 -45.76
C ILE A 9 32.65 -33.46 -44.75
N SER A 10 32.70 -34.06 -43.57
CA SER A 10 32.04 -33.65 -42.34
C SER A 10 32.56 -32.29 -41.89
N PHE A 11 31.68 -31.29 -41.72
CA PHE A 11 31.97 -30.15 -40.86
C PHE A 11 30.76 -29.85 -39.97
N PHE A 12 30.78 -30.49 -38.82
CA PHE A 12 29.84 -30.35 -37.73
C PHE A 12 30.16 -29.04 -36.99
N PHE A 13 29.65 -27.90 -37.45
CA PHE A 13 29.71 -26.66 -36.68
C PHE A 13 28.54 -26.61 -35.69
N ILE A 14 28.85 -27.04 -34.47
CA ILE A 14 28.05 -26.87 -33.28
C ILE A 14 27.94 -25.36 -33.01
N ILE A 15 26.84 -24.73 -33.41
CA ILE A 15 26.49 -23.40 -32.89
C ILE A 15 25.90 -23.65 -31.51
N PHE A 16 26.81 -23.57 -30.53
CA PHE A 16 26.49 -23.54 -29.12
C PHE A 16 25.48 -22.42 -28.85
N SER A 17 24.34 -22.86 -28.32
CA SER A 17 23.37 -22.08 -27.57
C SER A 17 24.04 -21.11 -26.60
N LEU A 18 24.02 -19.81 -26.91
CA LEU A 18 24.14 -18.76 -25.91
C LEU A 18 22.77 -18.54 -25.26
N TYR A 19 22.29 -19.56 -24.54
CA TYR A 19 21.38 -19.34 -23.42
C TYR A 19 22.22 -18.74 -22.29
N SER A 20 22.44 -17.43 -22.38
CA SER A 20 22.92 -16.67 -21.23
C SER A 20 21.78 -16.61 -20.23
N CYS A 21 21.85 -17.46 -19.20
CA CYS A 21 21.22 -17.19 -17.92
C CYS A 21 21.60 -15.78 -17.48
N ASN A 22 20.72 -14.81 -17.72
CA ASN A 22 20.87 -13.49 -17.14
C ASN A 22 20.40 -13.63 -15.69
N THR A 23 21.32 -14.01 -14.82
CA THR A 23 21.17 -13.81 -13.39
C THR A 23 20.77 -12.36 -13.15
N ASN A 24 19.74 -12.16 -12.32
CA ASN A 24 19.20 -10.86 -11.92
C ASN A 24 20.34 -9.86 -11.61
N LYS A 25 20.72 -9.06 -12.60
CA LYS A 25 21.59 -7.91 -12.42
C LYS A 25 20.76 -6.85 -11.73
N GLU A 26 21.09 -6.59 -10.46
CA GLU A 26 20.73 -5.33 -9.80
C GLU A 26 21.27 -4.19 -10.68
N LYS A 27 20.39 -3.54 -11.44
CA LYS A 27 20.71 -2.27 -12.11
C LYS A 27 20.84 -1.20 -11.02
N LYS A 28 22.04 -1.05 -10.46
CA LYS A 28 22.46 0.20 -9.80
C LYS A 28 22.96 1.17 -10.85
N GLU A 29 22.04 1.75 -11.62
CA GLU A 29 22.32 3.00 -12.34
C GLU A 29 21.65 4.14 -11.58
N GLN A 30 22.45 4.82 -10.78
CA GLN A 30 22.06 5.98 -9.99
C GLN A 30 22.03 7.22 -10.89
N HIS A 31 21.08 7.29 -11.83
CA HIS A 31 20.78 8.54 -12.54
C HIS A 31 19.89 9.40 -11.66
N ASN A 32 20.49 10.06 -10.66
CA ASN A 32 19.82 10.97 -9.74
C ASN A 32 19.57 12.34 -10.41
N ASN A 33 18.93 12.33 -11.58
CA ASN A 33 18.47 13.56 -12.19
C ASN A 33 17.06 13.80 -11.65
N ASP A 34 16.97 14.51 -10.52
CA ASP A 34 15.71 15.01 -9.93
C ASP A 34 15.05 16.03 -10.91
N ILE A 35 14.57 15.56 -12.05
CA ILE A 35 14.05 16.33 -13.19
C ILE A 35 12.60 16.74 -12.93
N TYR A 36 11.88 16.00 -12.12
CA TYR A 36 10.47 16.21 -11.87
C TYR A 36 10.19 16.65 -10.42
N THR A 37 9.12 17.42 -10.25
CA THR A 37 8.61 17.90 -8.96
C THR A 37 7.08 17.95 -8.98
N PHE A 38 6.47 18.30 -7.85
CA PHE A 38 5.04 18.58 -7.78
C PHE A 38 4.73 20.06 -7.92
N LYS A 39 3.68 20.36 -8.69
CA LYS A 39 3.03 21.67 -8.71
C LYS A 39 1.63 21.54 -8.13
N LYS A 40 1.33 22.31 -7.08
CA LYS A 40 -0.02 22.43 -6.52
C LYS A 40 -0.98 22.95 -7.59
N GLN A 41 -2.07 22.21 -7.82
CA GLN A 41 -3.11 22.55 -8.80
C GLN A 41 -4.32 23.21 -8.15
N GLY A 42 -4.61 22.87 -6.89
CA GLY A 42 -5.80 23.37 -6.22
C GLY A 42 -6.08 22.63 -4.93
N ILE A 43 -7.32 22.75 -4.48
CA ILE A 43 -7.85 22.16 -3.26
C ILE A 43 -9.18 21.49 -3.61
N LYS A 44 -9.43 20.29 -3.06
CA LYS A 44 -10.75 19.65 -3.07
C LYS A 44 -11.28 19.58 -1.64
N SER A 45 -12.51 20.04 -1.43
CA SER A 45 -13.20 19.97 -0.15
C SER A 45 -14.44 19.08 -0.25
N PHE A 46 -14.71 18.34 0.82
CA PHE A 46 -15.92 17.56 1.01
C PHE A 46 -16.59 17.98 2.31
N LEU A 47 -17.85 18.43 2.22
CA LEU A 47 -18.64 18.82 3.39
C LEU A 47 -19.05 17.58 4.18
N LEU A 48 -18.68 17.55 5.45
CA LEU A 48 -18.95 16.46 6.38
C LEU A 48 -20.28 16.68 7.12
N ASP A 49 -20.87 15.59 7.59
CA ASP A 49 -21.98 15.66 8.53
C ASP A 49 -21.46 15.66 9.99
N SER A 50 -22.36 15.90 10.94
CA SER A 50 -22.02 16.03 12.37
C SER A 50 -21.48 14.75 13.03
N VAL A 51 -21.47 13.61 12.32
CA VAL A 51 -21.00 12.32 12.84
C VAL A 51 -19.79 11.79 12.08
N THR A 52 -19.26 12.54 11.13
CA THR A 52 -18.12 12.16 10.30
C THR A 52 -16.90 13.00 10.67
N ALA A 53 -15.83 12.35 11.12
CA ALA A 53 -14.58 13.03 11.38
C ALA A 53 -13.87 13.39 10.06
N PRO A 54 -13.06 14.47 10.01
CA PRO A 54 -12.24 14.85 8.86
C PRO A 54 -11.01 13.94 8.67
N HIS A 55 -11.16 12.66 8.98
CA HIS A 55 -10.14 11.64 8.90
C HIS A 55 -10.79 10.28 8.61
N SER A 56 -10.17 9.51 7.71
CA SER A 56 -10.57 8.13 7.45
C SER A 56 -9.35 7.26 7.22
N THR A 57 -9.38 6.03 7.74
CA THR A 57 -8.33 5.02 7.54
C THR A 57 -8.42 4.35 6.16
N CYS A 58 -9.59 4.42 5.50
CA CYS A 58 -9.84 3.74 4.24
C CYS A 58 -10.69 4.63 3.33
N ILE A 59 -10.12 5.05 2.20
CA ILE A 59 -10.83 5.77 1.15
C ILE A 59 -10.61 5.09 -0.21
N GLN A 60 -11.56 5.26 -1.12
CA GLN A 60 -11.46 4.77 -2.48
C GLN A 60 -12.10 5.77 -3.44
N TYR A 61 -11.35 6.19 -4.46
CA TYR A 61 -11.90 6.97 -5.57
C TYR A 61 -12.57 6.03 -6.57
N LEU A 62 -13.75 6.40 -7.05
CA LEU A 62 -14.56 5.61 -7.97
C LEU A 62 -14.86 6.49 -9.20
N GLU A 63 -14.23 6.18 -10.33
CA GLU A 63 -14.45 6.89 -11.58
C GLU A 63 -15.71 6.37 -12.30
N ASN A 64 -16.52 7.27 -12.85
CA ASN A 64 -17.72 6.96 -13.65
C ASN A 64 -18.65 5.91 -13.02
N PHE A 65 -18.75 5.91 -11.69
CA PHE A 65 -19.48 4.92 -10.91
C PHE A 65 -20.98 5.26 -10.89
N PHE A 66 -21.84 4.24 -10.93
CA PHE A 66 -23.28 4.44 -10.88
C PHE A 66 -23.80 4.27 -9.46
N LEU A 67 -24.31 5.35 -8.86
CA LEU A 67 -24.82 5.36 -7.50
C LEU A 67 -26.00 6.32 -7.37
N ALA A 68 -27.07 5.87 -6.72
CA ALA A 68 -28.28 6.66 -6.48
C ALA A 68 -28.78 7.35 -7.76
N GLU A 69 -28.96 6.53 -8.81
CA GLU A 69 -29.48 6.90 -10.14
C GLU A 69 -28.62 7.91 -10.91
N LYS A 70 -27.37 8.13 -10.48
CA LYS A 70 -26.42 9.03 -11.12
C LYS A 70 -25.14 8.29 -11.47
N GLN A 71 -24.66 8.48 -12.69
CA GLN A 71 -23.28 8.15 -13.05
C GLN A 71 -22.39 9.38 -12.83
N ALA A 72 -21.39 9.25 -11.96
CA ALA A 72 -20.44 10.33 -11.66
C ALA A 72 -19.16 9.78 -11.03
N ASP A 73 -18.19 10.68 -10.81
CA ASP A 73 -17.01 10.38 -10.01
C ASP A 73 -17.36 10.54 -8.51
N PHE A 74 -16.92 9.58 -7.68
CA PHE A 74 -17.20 9.58 -6.24
C PHE A 74 -15.94 9.33 -5.42
N LEU A 75 -15.91 9.91 -4.21
CA LEU A 75 -15.00 9.49 -3.14
C LEU A 75 -15.79 8.70 -2.11
N ALA A 76 -15.46 7.41 -1.96
CA ALA A 76 -15.95 6.59 -0.87
C ALA A 76 -15.02 6.71 0.34
N THR A 77 -15.57 6.97 1.52
CA THR A 77 -14.80 7.10 2.77
C THR A 77 -15.39 6.24 3.86
N LEU A 78 -14.54 5.58 4.64
CA LEU A 78 -14.96 4.86 5.82
C LEU A 78 -15.26 5.84 6.97
N ASN A 79 -16.46 5.77 7.54
CA ASN A 79 -16.79 6.38 8.82
C ASN A 79 -16.91 5.30 9.90
N MET A 80 -15.90 5.20 10.75
CA MET A 80 -15.87 4.24 11.86
C MET A 80 -16.82 4.62 13.02
N ASN A 81 -17.21 5.89 13.15
CA ASN A 81 -18.05 6.37 14.26
C ASN A 81 -19.46 5.78 14.16
N ASP A 82 -20.06 5.79 12.97
CA ASP A 82 -21.41 5.27 12.72
C ASP A 82 -21.41 3.95 11.91
N ASN A 83 -20.24 3.32 11.75
CA ASN A 83 -20.05 2.04 11.07
C ASN A 83 -20.61 2.06 9.62
N SER A 84 -20.19 3.05 8.84
CA SER A 84 -20.73 3.30 7.50
C SER A 84 -19.65 3.59 6.45
N ILE A 85 -20.03 3.41 5.18
CA ILE A 85 -19.29 3.94 4.03
C ILE A 85 -20.09 5.10 3.47
N ILE A 86 -19.43 6.25 3.33
CA ILE A 86 -20.01 7.49 2.82
C ILE A 86 -19.50 7.72 1.41
N PHE A 87 -20.40 8.07 0.49
CA PHE A 87 -20.07 8.41 -0.88
C PHE A 87 -20.30 9.89 -1.12
N TYR A 88 -19.21 10.62 -1.39
CA TYR A 88 -19.25 12.02 -1.78
C TYR A 88 -19.19 12.14 -3.29
N ASP A 89 -20.06 12.97 -3.87
CA ASP A 89 -19.94 13.37 -5.27
C ASP A 89 -18.65 14.18 -5.44
N TYR A 90 -17.74 13.71 -6.30
CA TYR A 90 -16.42 14.32 -6.45
C TYR A 90 -16.49 15.73 -7.03
N GLU A 91 -17.44 16.06 -7.90
CA GLU A 91 -17.51 17.40 -8.47
C GLU A 91 -18.14 18.36 -7.46
N ILE A 92 -19.27 17.97 -6.87
CA ILE A 92 -20.05 18.82 -5.97
C ILE A 92 -19.38 18.96 -4.60
N GLY A 93 -18.68 17.93 -4.12
CA GLY A 93 -18.08 17.91 -2.78
C GLY A 93 -19.08 17.68 -1.64
N SER A 94 -20.28 17.19 -1.94
CA SER A 94 -21.32 16.89 -0.94
C SER A 94 -21.60 15.40 -0.86
N MET A 95 -22.09 14.95 0.30
CA MET A 95 -22.55 13.57 0.48
C MET A 95 -23.69 13.26 -0.51
N LYS A 96 -23.56 12.19 -1.29
CA LYS A 96 -24.60 11.68 -2.19
C LYS A 96 -25.33 10.49 -1.59
N SER A 97 -24.61 9.61 -0.90
CA SER A 97 -25.18 8.41 -0.28
C SER A 97 -24.35 7.95 0.92
N LYS A 98 -24.95 7.14 1.78
CA LYS A 98 -24.32 6.50 2.92
C LYS A 98 -24.88 5.10 3.09
N ILE A 99 -24.01 4.09 3.18
CA ILE A 99 -24.39 2.71 3.50
C ILE A 99 -23.98 2.44 4.94
N LYS A 100 -24.96 2.28 5.82
CA LYS A 100 -24.73 1.93 7.23
C LYS A 100 -24.75 0.43 7.40
N PHE A 101 -23.82 -0.10 8.20
CA PHE A 101 -23.71 -1.52 8.47
C PHE A 101 -24.06 -1.81 9.93
N PHE A 102 -24.90 -2.83 10.14
CA PHE A 102 -25.19 -3.29 11.49
C PHE A 102 -23.96 -3.97 12.10
N LYS A 103 -23.71 -3.74 13.40
CA LYS A 103 -22.63 -4.42 14.11
C LYS A 103 -23.03 -5.84 14.53
N GLU A 104 -24.31 -6.06 14.77
CA GLU A 104 -24.90 -7.29 15.32
C GLU A 104 -26.11 -7.75 14.50
N GLY A 105 -26.62 -8.94 14.80
CA GLY A 105 -27.73 -9.58 14.08
C GLY A 105 -27.28 -10.36 12.86
N GLU A 106 -28.24 -10.92 12.13
CA GLU A 106 -27.99 -11.77 10.95
C GLU A 106 -27.21 -11.06 9.84
N GLN A 107 -27.44 -9.75 9.68
CA GLN A 107 -26.75 -8.88 8.73
C GLN A 107 -25.58 -8.11 9.37
N GLY A 108 -25.16 -8.52 10.57
CA GLY A 108 -24.11 -7.86 11.35
C GLY A 108 -22.72 -8.17 10.82
N VAL A 109 -21.91 -7.13 10.59
CA VAL A 109 -20.50 -7.24 10.15
C VAL A 109 -19.50 -6.82 11.23
N GLY A 110 -19.97 -6.51 12.44
CA GLY A 110 -19.18 -5.94 13.52
C GLY A 110 -18.67 -4.52 13.20
N SER A 111 -17.64 -4.10 13.95
CA SER A 111 -16.95 -2.83 13.68
C SER A 111 -16.07 -2.95 12.45
N ILE A 112 -16.42 -2.22 11.40
CA ILE A 112 -15.68 -2.20 10.14
C ILE A 112 -14.37 -1.42 10.30
N PHE A 113 -13.31 -1.90 9.65
CA PHE A 113 -11.97 -1.28 9.72
C PHE A 113 -11.44 -0.86 8.34
N GLY A 114 -11.88 -1.55 7.28
CA GLY A 114 -11.55 -1.22 5.90
C GLY A 114 -12.56 -1.82 4.94
N PHE A 115 -12.56 -1.37 3.70
CA PHE A 115 -13.46 -1.87 2.67
C PHE A 115 -12.80 -1.87 1.29
N SER A 116 -13.45 -2.53 0.33
CA SER A 116 -13.18 -2.35 -1.09
C SER A 116 -14.49 -2.46 -1.87
N ILE A 117 -14.82 -1.39 -2.59
CA ILE A 117 -15.97 -1.35 -3.51
C ILE A 117 -15.53 -2.07 -4.78
N ILE A 118 -16.19 -3.19 -5.09
CA ILE A 118 -15.91 -4.00 -6.28
C ILE A 118 -16.75 -3.50 -7.46
N ASN A 119 -18.04 -3.29 -7.20
CA ASN A 119 -19.01 -2.74 -8.13
C ASN A 119 -20.21 -2.17 -7.35
N GLN A 120 -21.28 -1.80 -8.04
CA GLN A 120 -22.47 -1.17 -7.46
C GLN A 120 -23.16 -2.02 -6.39
N ASP A 121 -23.04 -3.35 -6.43
CA ASP A 121 -23.75 -4.26 -5.53
C ASP A 121 -22.84 -5.32 -4.88
N SER A 122 -21.54 -5.05 -4.83
CA SER A 122 -20.56 -5.93 -4.21
C SER A 122 -19.48 -5.13 -3.52
N ILE A 123 -19.45 -5.24 -2.20
CA ILE A 123 -18.51 -4.54 -1.33
C ILE A 123 -17.86 -5.58 -0.43
N LEU A 124 -16.53 -5.55 -0.34
CA LEU A 124 -15.79 -6.30 0.66
C LEU A 124 -15.66 -5.44 1.92
N ILE A 125 -16.04 -5.99 3.07
CA ILE A 125 -15.97 -5.34 4.38
C ILE A 125 -15.00 -6.13 5.26
N HIS A 126 -13.95 -5.47 5.73
CA HIS A 126 -12.98 -6.08 6.63
C HIS A 126 -13.25 -5.68 8.09
N ARG A 127 -13.49 -6.69 8.92
CA ARG A 127 -13.56 -6.60 10.38
C ARG A 127 -12.25 -7.12 10.97
N TYR A 128 -11.32 -6.19 11.23
CA TYR A 128 -9.96 -6.52 11.68
C TYR A 128 -9.94 -7.34 12.97
N HIS A 129 -10.48 -6.82 14.08
CA HIS A 129 -10.45 -7.53 15.38
C HIS A 129 -11.28 -8.83 15.40
N GLY A 130 -12.24 -8.98 14.48
CA GLY A 130 -12.99 -10.21 14.33
C GLY A 130 -12.36 -11.21 13.37
N MET A 131 -11.23 -10.87 12.74
CA MET A 131 -10.56 -11.66 11.72
C MET A 131 -11.55 -12.17 10.66
N GLN A 132 -12.38 -11.26 10.13
CA GLN A 132 -13.45 -11.63 9.21
C GLN A 132 -13.50 -10.69 8.02
N LEU A 133 -13.70 -11.27 6.84
CA LEU A 133 -14.04 -10.56 5.61
C LEU A 133 -15.49 -10.88 5.25
N TYR A 134 -16.28 -9.88 4.92
CA TYR A 134 -17.65 -10.05 4.46
C TYR A 134 -17.78 -9.56 3.02
N LEU A 135 -18.53 -10.28 2.20
CA LEU A 135 -19.04 -9.78 0.94
C LEU A 135 -20.48 -9.32 1.18
N VAL A 136 -20.75 -8.05 0.94
CA VAL A 136 -22.06 -7.43 1.17
C VAL A 136 -22.55 -6.73 -0.09
N ASN A 137 -23.86 -6.56 -0.22
CA ASN A 137 -24.46 -5.83 -1.33
C ASN A 137 -24.70 -4.35 -1.00
N SER A 138 -25.25 -3.58 -1.96
CA SER A 138 -25.55 -2.15 -1.80
C SER A 138 -26.54 -1.82 -0.68
N LYS A 139 -27.34 -2.82 -0.26
CA LYS A 139 -28.33 -2.71 0.82
C LYS A 139 -27.77 -3.16 2.17
N ALA A 140 -26.45 -3.32 2.29
CA ALA A 140 -25.76 -3.83 3.47
C ALA A 140 -26.18 -5.27 3.87
N GLN A 141 -26.69 -6.06 2.94
CA GLN A 141 -27.00 -7.47 3.19
C GLN A 141 -25.73 -8.30 3.02
N VAL A 142 -25.42 -9.15 4.00
CA VAL A 142 -24.31 -10.08 3.99
C VAL A 142 -24.63 -11.22 3.02
N LEU A 143 -23.85 -11.30 1.95
CA LEU A 143 -23.96 -12.37 0.94
C LEU A 143 -23.08 -13.57 1.33
N LYS A 144 -21.87 -13.30 1.81
CA LYS A 144 -20.90 -14.31 2.26
C LYS A 144 -20.00 -13.75 3.35
N SER A 145 -19.41 -14.64 4.15
CA SER A 145 -18.38 -14.29 5.12
C SER A 145 -17.23 -15.30 5.07
N TYR A 146 -16.02 -14.81 5.31
CA TYR A 146 -14.77 -15.57 5.27
C TYR A 146 -13.97 -15.32 6.55
N LYS A 147 -13.70 -16.40 7.30
CA LYS A 147 -12.89 -16.33 8.50
C LYS A 147 -11.42 -16.22 8.09
N LEU A 148 -10.79 -15.10 8.43
CA LEU A 148 -9.38 -14.77 8.14
C LEU A 148 -8.41 -15.41 9.13
N SER A 149 -8.79 -16.54 9.73
CA SER A 149 -7.96 -17.31 10.65
C SER A 149 -8.31 -18.80 10.53
N SER A 150 -7.30 -19.67 10.64
CA SER A 150 -7.53 -21.10 10.88
C SER A 150 -6.42 -21.67 11.75
N ASP A 151 -6.68 -22.82 12.37
CA ASP A 151 -5.71 -23.57 13.18
C ASP A 151 -4.44 -23.95 12.40
N ASN A 152 -4.51 -23.95 11.06
CA ASN A 152 -3.40 -24.22 10.15
C ASN A 152 -2.78 -22.94 9.52
N PHE A 153 -3.24 -21.74 9.88
CA PHE A 153 -2.76 -20.45 9.33
C PHE A 153 -2.21 -19.54 10.44
N PRO A 154 -0.90 -19.62 10.74
CA PRO A 154 -0.28 -18.83 11.81
C PRO A 154 0.14 -17.43 11.35
N PHE A 155 -0.70 -16.74 10.56
CA PHE A 155 -0.51 -15.33 10.20
C PHE A 155 -1.82 -14.56 10.41
N SER A 156 -1.72 -13.33 10.88
CA SER A 156 -2.80 -12.38 11.04
C SER A 156 -2.87 -11.45 9.84
N VAL A 157 -4.07 -11.30 9.27
CA VAL A 157 -4.34 -10.31 8.22
C VAL A 157 -4.29 -8.90 8.83
N PHE A 158 -3.48 -8.02 8.26
CA PHE A 158 -3.36 -6.63 8.68
C PHE A 158 -4.64 -5.85 8.39
N PRO A 159 -4.88 -4.74 9.12
CA PRO A 159 -6.00 -3.88 8.83
C PRO A 159 -5.91 -3.30 7.42
N ALA A 160 -6.89 -3.65 6.58
CA ALA A 160 -7.11 -2.98 5.30
C ALA A 160 -7.26 -1.47 5.48
N SER A 161 -6.59 -0.70 4.62
CA SER A 161 -6.57 0.77 4.64
C SER A 161 -6.34 1.31 3.23
N THR A 162 -6.37 2.63 3.06
CA THR A 162 -6.02 3.29 1.80
C THR A 162 -4.62 2.90 1.30
N SER A 163 -3.68 2.68 2.22
CA SER A 163 -2.28 2.30 1.92
C SER A 163 -2.05 0.80 1.82
N ASN A 164 -3.05 0.00 2.21
CA ASN A 164 -3.05 -1.47 2.19
C ASN A 164 -4.43 -1.94 1.68
N PRO A 165 -4.71 -1.73 0.39
CA PRO A 165 -6.03 -1.99 -0.16
C PRO A 165 -6.35 -3.50 -0.20
N ILE A 166 -7.64 -3.82 -0.13
CA ILE A 166 -8.15 -5.17 -0.40
C ILE A 166 -8.23 -5.33 -1.91
N ASN A 167 -7.36 -6.17 -2.47
CA ASN A 167 -7.25 -6.34 -3.90
C ASN A 167 -8.03 -7.58 -4.34
N LYS A 168 -9.03 -7.39 -5.21
CA LYS A 168 -9.78 -8.49 -5.83
C LYS A 168 -9.33 -8.68 -7.28
N ILE A 169 -8.88 -9.87 -7.62
CA ILE A 169 -8.53 -10.27 -8.99
C ILE A 169 -9.28 -11.57 -9.27
N HIS A 170 -10.14 -11.56 -10.29
CA HIS A 170 -11.02 -12.69 -10.61
C HIS A 170 -11.78 -13.20 -9.36
N ASN A 171 -11.52 -14.46 -8.97
CA ASN A 171 -12.13 -15.15 -7.82
C ASN A 171 -11.29 -15.07 -6.54
N TYR A 172 -10.21 -14.32 -6.54
CA TYR A 172 -9.29 -14.23 -5.41
C TYR A 172 -9.29 -12.84 -4.81
N VAL A 173 -9.18 -12.79 -3.48
CA VAL A 173 -8.95 -11.57 -2.71
C VAL A 173 -7.58 -11.68 -2.04
N TYR A 174 -6.78 -10.63 -2.19
CA TYR A 174 -5.43 -10.52 -1.64
C TYR A 174 -5.41 -9.42 -0.58
N MET A 175 -4.95 -9.77 0.62
CA MET A 175 -4.84 -8.84 1.75
C MET A 175 -3.48 -9.01 2.42
N ASN A 176 -2.88 -7.93 2.92
CA ASN A 176 -1.61 -8.02 3.63
C ASN A 176 -1.76 -8.77 4.96
N SER A 177 -0.70 -9.46 5.35
CA SER A 177 -0.61 -10.16 6.62
C SER A 177 0.79 -10.02 7.22
N ASP A 178 0.89 -10.26 8.51
CA ASP A 178 2.16 -10.30 9.25
C ASP A 178 3.06 -11.49 8.85
N GLY A 179 2.52 -12.48 8.12
CA GLY A 179 3.23 -13.73 7.88
C GLY A 179 3.44 -14.51 9.16
N LYS A 180 4.31 -15.52 9.15
CA LYS A 180 4.65 -16.24 10.40
C LYS A 180 5.70 -15.50 11.23
N LEU A 181 5.80 -14.18 11.12
CA LEU A 181 6.80 -13.41 11.85
C LEU A 181 6.51 -13.45 13.34
N ASP A 182 7.43 -14.05 14.09
CA ASP A 182 7.57 -13.79 15.52
C ASP A 182 8.48 -12.56 15.67
N PRO A 183 7.98 -11.41 16.16
CA PRO A 183 8.80 -10.22 16.40
C PRO A 183 9.99 -10.48 17.34
N ASN A 184 9.91 -11.52 18.18
CA ASN A 184 10.97 -11.90 19.11
C ASN A 184 11.93 -12.96 18.54
N ASN A 185 11.60 -13.56 17.39
CA ASN A 185 12.39 -14.62 16.77
C ASN A 185 12.42 -14.47 15.23
N ALA A 186 13.31 -13.63 14.73
CA ALA A 186 13.50 -13.37 13.29
C ALA A 186 13.97 -14.59 12.45
N LYS A 187 14.08 -15.80 13.04
CA LYS A 187 14.42 -17.04 12.34
C LYS A 187 13.22 -17.77 11.73
N VAL A 188 11.99 -17.31 11.95
CA VAL A 188 10.79 -18.01 11.49
C VAL A 188 10.52 -17.71 10.00
N ASP A 189 9.97 -18.72 9.32
CA ASP A 189 9.42 -18.72 7.96
C ASP A 189 8.81 -17.36 7.56
N LEU A 190 9.52 -16.57 6.75
CA LEU A 190 9.09 -15.23 6.31
C LEU A 190 7.89 -15.25 5.34
N LYS A 191 7.27 -16.41 5.11
CA LYS A 191 6.17 -16.59 4.16
C LYS A 191 4.84 -16.07 4.69
N GLY A 192 3.96 -15.78 3.74
CA GLY A 192 2.56 -15.46 4.00
C GLY A 192 2.36 -14.00 4.36
N ILE A 193 3.09 -13.09 3.72
CA ILE A 193 2.89 -11.65 3.87
C ILE A 193 1.64 -11.15 3.14
N VAL A 194 1.06 -12.01 2.29
CA VAL A 194 -0.24 -11.84 1.66
C VAL A 194 -1.10 -13.06 1.95
N ALA A 195 -2.31 -12.82 2.42
CA ALA A 195 -3.41 -13.78 2.47
C ALA A 195 -4.14 -13.78 1.13
N CYS A 196 -4.13 -14.92 0.41
CA CYS A 196 -4.94 -15.12 -0.79
C CYS A 196 -6.18 -15.93 -0.43
N ILE A 197 -7.36 -15.35 -0.61
CA ILE A 197 -8.66 -15.92 -0.24
C ILE A 197 -9.41 -16.25 -1.52
N ASP A 198 -9.76 -17.51 -1.71
CA ASP A 198 -10.69 -17.93 -2.77
C ASP A 198 -12.13 -17.61 -2.33
N ILE A 199 -12.81 -16.69 -3.02
CA ILE A 199 -14.14 -16.22 -2.62
C ILE A 199 -15.26 -17.25 -2.86
N ASN A 200 -14.99 -18.29 -3.66
CA ASN A 200 -15.94 -19.35 -3.93
C ASN A 200 -15.88 -20.42 -2.86
N THR A 201 -14.68 -20.81 -2.44
CA THR A 201 -14.48 -21.90 -1.47
C THR A 201 -14.21 -21.43 -0.05
N GLY A 202 -13.83 -20.17 0.14
CA GLY A 202 -13.35 -19.62 1.42
C GLY A 202 -11.97 -20.10 1.84
N LYS A 203 -11.27 -20.87 0.99
CA LYS A 203 -9.91 -21.35 1.27
C LYS A 203 -8.93 -20.18 1.27
N ILE A 204 -8.06 -20.15 2.27
CA ILE A 204 -6.99 -19.16 2.39
C ILE A 204 -5.64 -19.83 2.11
N VAL A 205 -4.75 -19.16 1.38
CA VAL A 205 -3.40 -19.62 1.09
C VAL A 205 -2.41 -18.48 1.32
N PRO A 206 -1.33 -18.69 2.11
CA PRO A 206 -0.27 -17.70 2.22
C PRO A 206 0.47 -17.53 0.89
N LYS A 207 0.74 -16.29 0.54
CA LYS A 207 1.52 -15.90 -0.64
C LYS A 207 2.67 -14.98 -0.23
N LEU A 208 3.71 -14.98 -1.06
CA LEU A 208 4.90 -14.14 -0.93
C LEU A 208 5.65 -14.34 0.40
N TYR A 209 6.77 -13.64 0.54
CA TYR A 209 7.65 -13.72 1.70
C TYR A 209 8.32 -12.38 1.95
N TYR A 210 8.63 -12.05 3.21
CA TYR A 210 9.47 -10.89 3.49
C TYR A 210 10.87 -11.08 2.87
N PRO A 211 11.51 -10.02 2.38
CA PRO A 211 12.91 -10.06 1.96
C PRO A 211 13.85 -10.46 3.11
N GLU A 212 14.96 -11.11 2.79
CA GLU A 212 15.90 -11.70 3.78
C GLU A 212 16.47 -10.70 4.81
N ILE A 213 16.49 -9.40 4.49
CA ILE A 213 16.91 -8.35 5.42
C ILE A 213 16.09 -8.34 6.72
N TYR A 214 14.84 -8.82 6.69
CA TYR A 214 14.01 -8.92 7.88
C TYR A 214 14.52 -9.97 8.90
N LYS A 215 15.41 -10.90 8.50
CA LYS A 215 15.98 -11.92 9.41
C LYS A 215 17.15 -11.42 10.25
N ILE A 216 17.71 -10.24 9.95
CA ILE A 216 18.95 -9.78 10.59
C ILE A 216 18.76 -9.28 12.03
N GLY A 217 17.51 -9.07 12.45
CA GLY A 217 17.20 -8.54 13.78
C GLY A 217 15.71 -8.36 14.03
N ILE A 218 15.42 -7.75 15.16
CA ILE A 218 14.09 -7.40 15.61
C ILE A 218 13.70 -6.03 15.04
N TRP A 219 12.48 -5.90 14.55
CA TRP A 219 11.94 -4.68 13.98
C TRP A 219 10.67 -4.27 14.75
N THR A 220 10.34 -2.98 14.76
CA THR A 220 9.05 -2.53 15.32
C THR A 220 7.91 -2.90 14.36
N PRO A 221 6.66 -3.02 14.84
CA PRO A 221 5.52 -3.37 13.99
C PRO A 221 5.35 -2.48 12.74
N GLU A 222 5.69 -1.20 12.85
CA GLU A 222 5.61 -0.24 11.73
C GLU A 222 6.61 -0.58 10.62
N PHE A 223 7.78 -1.13 10.96
CA PHE A 223 8.78 -1.56 9.99
C PHE A 223 8.46 -2.92 9.35
N LEU A 224 7.59 -3.69 9.98
CA LEU A 224 7.05 -4.94 9.44
C LEU A 224 5.83 -4.71 8.54
N THR A 225 5.18 -3.55 8.62
CA THR A 225 3.97 -3.28 7.83
C THR A 225 4.35 -2.94 6.38
N SER A 226 4.30 -3.92 5.48
CA SER A 226 4.47 -3.67 4.04
C SER A 226 3.26 -2.93 3.45
N TYR A 227 3.50 -2.18 2.37
CA TYR A 227 2.49 -1.42 1.63
C TYR A 227 2.45 -1.83 0.17
N HIS A 228 1.29 -1.74 -0.47
CA HIS A 228 1.15 -2.12 -1.89
C HIS A 228 0.10 -1.30 -2.64
N THR A 229 0.26 -1.22 -3.95
CA THR A 229 -0.73 -0.62 -4.85
C THR A 229 -1.96 -1.54 -5.01
N PRO A 230 -3.10 -1.00 -5.46
CA PRO A 230 -4.11 -1.82 -6.16
C PRO A 230 -3.49 -2.56 -7.36
N PRO A 231 -4.16 -3.61 -7.91
CA PRO A 231 -3.71 -4.29 -9.12
C PRO A 231 -3.63 -3.30 -10.29
N LEU A 232 -2.51 -3.35 -10.99
CA LEU A 232 -2.21 -2.48 -12.12
C LEU A 232 -2.54 -3.18 -13.45
N PHE A 233 -2.17 -2.55 -14.57
CA PHE A 233 -2.23 -3.18 -15.89
C PHE A 233 -1.43 -4.50 -15.88
N LYS A 234 -2.02 -5.58 -16.44
CA LYS A 234 -1.53 -6.97 -16.36
C LYS A 234 -1.52 -7.60 -14.96
N GLU A 235 -2.35 -7.10 -14.05
CA GLU A 235 -2.56 -7.70 -12.71
C GLU A 235 -1.29 -7.70 -11.82
N GLN A 236 -0.31 -6.87 -12.17
CA GLN A 236 0.89 -6.69 -11.36
C GLN A 236 0.63 -5.75 -10.19
N VAL A 237 1.33 -5.98 -9.09
CA VAL A 237 1.26 -5.14 -7.89
C VAL A 237 2.67 -4.75 -7.47
N VAL A 238 2.80 -3.54 -6.93
CA VAL A 238 4.06 -3.00 -6.45
C VAL A 238 4.03 -2.91 -4.93
N PHE A 239 5.00 -3.56 -4.29
CA PHE A 239 5.23 -3.53 -2.85
C PHE A 239 6.32 -2.51 -2.48
N SER A 240 6.07 -1.79 -1.38
CA SER A 240 7.01 -0.93 -0.68
C SER A 240 7.22 -1.49 0.73
N PHE A 241 8.43 -1.95 1.00
CA PHE A 241 8.83 -2.39 2.34
C PHE A 241 9.47 -1.22 3.11
N PRO A 242 9.12 -1.00 4.40
CA PRO A 242 9.61 0.14 5.17
C PRO A 242 11.12 0.26 5.28
N ILE A 243 11.84 -0.85 5.33
CA ILE A 243 13.28 -0.88 5.62
C ILE A 243 14.16 -1.07 4.37
N ILE A 244 13.58 -1.03 3.17
CA ILE A 244 14.27 -1.38 1.92
C ILE A 244 14.19 -0.21 0.93
N ASP A 245 15.34 0.20 0.41
CA ASP A 245 15.48 1.26 -0.60
C ASP A 245 14.91 0.89 -1.98
N SER A 246 14.41 -0.33 -2.14
CA SER A 246 13.90 -0.86 -3.40
C SER A 246 12.42 -1.22 -3.27
N ILE A 247 11.69 -1.06 -4.36
CA ILE A 247 10.33 -1.58 -4.51
C ILE A 247 10.38 -2.97 -5.16
N TYR A 248 9.34 -3.76 -4.91
CA TYR A 248 9.19 -5.11 -5.44
C TYR A 248 7.95 -5.19 -6.33
N VAL A 249 8.08 -5.74 -7.53
CA VAL A 249 6.95 -6.01 -8.42
C VAL A 249 6.61 -7.49 -8.31
N THR A 250 5.33 -7.82 -8.24
CA THR A 250 4.83 -9.20 -8.06
C THR A 250 3.57 -9.45 -8.87
N ASP A 251 3.34 -10.73 -9.18
CA ASP A 251 2.09 -11.31 -9.69
C ASP A 251 1.30 -12.07 -8.60
N TYR A 252 1.64 -11.82 -7.33
CA TYR A 252 1.19 -12.54 -6.13
C TYR A 252 1.67 -13.99 -5.97
N ASN A 253 2.38 -14.57 -6.95
CA ASN A 253 3.00 -15.88 -6.80
C ASN A 253 4.45 -15.75 -6.34
N ASP A 254 5.21 -14.85 -6.95
CA ASP A 254 6.58 -14.53 -6.56
C ASP A 254 6.91 -13.06 -6.88
N TYR A 255 8.09 -12.61 -6.48
CA TYR A 255 8.64 -11.34 -6.92
C TYR A 255 9.21 -11.48 -8.33
N VAL A 256 8.67 -10.69 -9.26
CA VAL A 256 9.08 -10.68 -10.68
C VAL A 256 10.02 -9.53 -11.01
N GLY A 257 10.25 -8.61 -10.08
CA GLY A 257 11.20 -7.51 -10.24
C GLY A 257 11.53 -6.79 -8.94
N LYS A 258 12.72 -6.20 -8.90
CA LYS A 258 13.22 -5.37 -7.80
C LYS A 258 13.86 -4.11 -8.42
N TYR A 259 13.40 -2.94 -8.01
CA TYR A 259 13.83 -1.66 -8.58
C TYR A 259 14.23 -0.69 -7.50
N TYR A 260 15.38 -0.04 -7.65
CA TYR A 260 15.84 0.96 -6.70
C TYR A 260 14.92 2.18 -6.70
N ALA A 261 14.43 2.55 -5.52
CA ALA A 261 13.51 3.64 -5.28
C ALA A 261 13.84 4.29 -3.93
N GLY A 262 15.13 4.53 -3.69
CA GLY A 262 15.66 5.02 -2.43
C GLY A 262 15.54 6.54 -2.30
N SER A 263 15.32 7.01 -1.08
CA SER A 263 15.29 8.44 -0.77
C SER A 263 16.69 9.05 -0.82
N LYS A 264 16.80 10.28 -1.33
CA LYS A 264 18.03 11.08 -1.29
C LYS A 264 18.42 11.51 0.13
N PHE A 265 17.48 11.41 1.08
CA PHE A 265 17.72 11.70 2.50
C PHE A 265 18.24 10.49 3.27
N GLN A 266 18.30 9.31 2.65
CA GLN A 266 18.85 8.13 3.28
C GLN A 266 20.38 8.18 3.27
N ASN A 267 20.96 8.64 4.37
CA ASN A 267 22.42 8.73 4.54
C ASN A 267 23.06 7.46 5.12
N SER A 268 22.26 6.55 5.67
CA SER A 268 22.72 5.28 6.24
C SER A 268 21.68 4.17 6.07
N PRO A 269 22.09 2.88 6.13
CA PRO A 269 21.15 1.77 6.20
C PRO A 269 20.23 1.90 7.41
N ILE A 270 18.98 1.48 7.24
CA ILE A 270 18.00 1.36 8.33
C ILE A 270 18.43 0.14 9.17
N LYS A 271 18.66 0.37 10.46
CA LYS A 271 19.20 -0.64 11.39
C LYS A 271 18.06 -1.27 12.19
N PRO A 272 18.11 -2.56 12.53
CA PRO A 272 17.13 -3.20 13.41
C PRO A 272 17.16 -2.62 14.83
N LEU A 273 16.07 -2.80 15.57
CA LEU A 273 15.92 -2.38 16.96
C LEU A 273 16.89 -3.12 17.86
N SER A 274 17.09 -4.40 17.58
CA SER A 274 18.07 -5.27 18.24
C SER A 274 18.51 -6.35 17.28
N THR A 275 19.79 -6.71 17.31
CA THR A 275 20.31 -7.92 16.67
C THR A 275 20.30 -9.13 17.61
N GLN A 276 20.03 -8.91 18.91
CA GLN A 276 19.90 -9.96 19.91
C GLN A 276 18.46 -10.49 19.88
N LEU A 277 18.27 -11.66 19.29
CA LEU A 277 16.97 -12.34 19.23
C LEU A 277 16.56 -12.87 20.61
N GLY A 278 15.26 -12.98 20.85
CA GLY A 278 14.70 -13.54 22.10
C GLY A 278 14.73 -12.61 23.32
N SER A 279 15.21 -11.36 23.19
CA SER A 279 15.28 -10.39 24.29
C SER A 279 13.94 -9.77 24.68
N GLY A 280 12.86 -10.10 23.95
CA GLY A 280 11.59 -9.38 24.02
C GLY A 280 11.67 -8.00 23.36
N LEU A 281 10.50 -7.40 23.13
CA LEU A 281 10.40 -6.01 22.66
C LEU A 281 10.63 -5.04 23.83
N PRO A 282 11.47 -4.00 23.67
CA PRO A 282 11.64 -2.96 24.68
C PRO A 282 10.33 -2.15 24.87
N PRO A 283 10.21 -1.34 25.94
CA PRO A 283 9.01 -0.53 26.20
C PRO A 283 8.59 0.34 25.00
N TYR A 284 7.29 0.67 24.93
CA TYR A 284 6.72 1.44 23.81
C TYR A 284 7.50 2.72 23.50
N GLU A 285 7.84 3.51 24.52
CA GLU A 285 8.57 4.77 24.32
C GLU A 285 9.94 4.58 23.67
N GLN A 286 10.65 3.50 24.00
CA GLN A 286 11.94 3.19 23.38
C GLN A 286 11.76 2.75 21.92
N ARG A 287 10.72 1.95 21.64
CA ARG A 287 10.37 1.57 20.25
C ARG A 287 10.00 2.78 19.41
N GLU A 288 9.21 3.68 19.98
CA GLU A 288 8.75 4.89 19.31
C GLU A 288 9.91 5.85 19.05
N LYS A 289 10.79 6.08 20.04
CA LYS A 289 12.02 6.85 19.84
C LYS A 289 12.88 6.25 18.73
N TYR A 290 13.09 4.93 18.76
CA TYR A 290 13.84 4.22 17.73
C TYR A 290 13.21 4.40 16.34
N ARG A 291 11.88 4.22 16.21
CA ARG A 291 11.15 4.38 14.96
C ARG A 291 11.29 5.79 14.41
N LEU A 292 11.12 6.80 15.27
CA LEU A 292 11.24 8.22 14.92
C LEU A 292 12.67 8.64 14.57
N SER A 293 13.68 7.97 15.10
CA SER A 293 15.09 8.30 14.86
C SER A 293 15.62 7.87 13.48
N GLN A 294 14.84 7.09 12.73
CA GLN A 294 15.27 6.54 11.44
C GLN A 294 14.29 6.89 10.32
N LEU A 295 14.85 6.97 9.10
CA LEU A 295 14.06 7.05 7.89
C LEU A 295 13.37 5.70 7.64
N TYR A 296 12.16 5.71 7.10
CA TYR A 296 11.54 4.51 6.54
C TYR A 296 10.63 4.83 5.35
N TYR A 297 10.35 3.82 4.53
CA TYR A 297 9.48 3.93 3.37
C TYR A 297 8.03 3.60 3.72
N GLY A 298 7.11 4.39 3.18
CA GLY A 298 5.69 4.26 3.40
C GLY A 298 4.94 3.67 2.21
N ALA A 299 3.68 4.06 2.13
CA ALA A 299 2.75 3.73 1.06
C ALA A 299 3.31 4.07 -0.33
N ILE A 300 2.92 3.27 -1.31
CA ILE A 300 3.19 3.52 -2.73
C ILE A 300 1.87 3.56 -3.50
N TYR A 301 1.70 4.58 -4.33
CA TYR A 301 0.51 4.77 -5.14
C TYR A 301 0.90 4.86 -6.61
N TYR A 302 0.06 4.29 -7.49
CA TYR A 302 0.21 4.42 -8.93
C TYR A 302 -0.78 5.44 -9.47
N ASP A 303 -0.28 6.39 -10.26
CA ASP A 303 -1.06 7.35 -11.02
C ASP A 303 -1.21 6.85 -12.45
N GLU A 304 -2.37 6.29 -12.77
CA GLU A 304 -2.66 5.79 -14.11
C GLU A 304 -2.79 6.89 -15.17
N PHE A 305 -3.11 8.13 -14.75
CA PHE A 305 -3.33 9.26 -15.64
C PHE A 305 -2.01 9.88 -16.08
N GLN A 306 -1.04 10.01 -15.16
CA GLN A 306 0.29 10.55 -15.44
C GLN A 306 1.37 9.46 -15.63
N LYS A 307 1.05 8.19 -15.33
CA LYS A 307 1.94 7.03 -15.44
C LYS A 307 3.19 7.13 -14.55
N TYR A 308 3.01 7.61 -13.32
CA TYR A 308 4.04 7.69 -12.29
C TYR A 308 3.66 6.87 -11.07
N TYR A 309 4.65 6.49 -10.27
CA TYR A 309 4.47 5.98 -8.92
C TYR A 309 4.93 7.01 -7.91
N TYR A 310 4.18 7.11 -6.80
CA TYR A 310 4.47 8.00 -5.69
C TYR A 310 4.74 7.15 -4.45
N ARG A 311 6.01 7.04 -4.07
CA ARG A 311 6.45 6.29 -2.88
C ARG A 311 6.73 7.28 -1.75
N PHE A 312 5.98 7.17 -0.67
CA PHE A 312 6.14 8.03 0.50
C PHE A 312 7.37 7.60 1.30
N CYS A 313 8.05 8.57 1.92
CA CYS A 313 9.21 8.35 2.77
C CYS A 313 9.12 9.24 4.01
N PHE A 314 9.23 8.64 5.19
CA PHE A 314 9.19 9.33 6.47
C PHE A 314 10.60 9.63 6.93
N LEU A 315 10.89 10.90 7.17
CA LEU A 315 12.23 11.37 7.53
C LEU A 315 12.45 11.29 9.05
N PRO A 316 13.70 11.06 9.51
CA PRO A 316 14.00 10.95 10.93
C PRO A 316 13.76 12.28 11.66
N ILE A 317 13.34 12.19 12.91
CA ILE A 317 13.31 13.32 13.85
C ILE A 317 14.69 13.44 14.50
N SER A 318 15.22 14.66 14.57
CA SER A 318 16.49 14.92 15.26
C SER A 318 16.35 14.68 16.77
N GLU A 319 17.42 14.26 17.45
CA GLU A 319 17.38 14.11 18.91
C GLU A 319 16.93 15.41 19.59
N SER A 320 17.40 16.57 19.09
CA SER A 320 16.98 17.89 19.58
C SER A 320 15.49 18.16 19.43
N ASP A 321 14.88 17.78 18.30
CA ASP A 321 13.44 17.95 18.09
C ASP A 321 12.65 16.97 18.96
N TYR A 322 13.11 15.72 19.10
CA TYR A 322 12.49 14.71 19.96
C TYR A 322 12.44 15.15 21.42
N VAL A 323 13.57 15.60 21.99
CA VAL A 323 13.63 16.04 23.40
C VAL A 323 13.02 17.42 23.65
N SER A 324 12.73 18.20 22.59
CA SER A 324 12.12 19.53 22.73
C SER A 324 10.73 19.50 23.38
N GLY A 325 10.05 18.35 23.34
CA GLY A 325 8.69 18.21 23.87
C GLY A 325 7.60 18.91 23.06
N VAL A 326 7.95 19.69 22.03
CA VAL A 326 6.99 20.38 21.15
C VAL A 326 6.22 19.34 20.34
N PRO A 327 4.90 19.13 20.54
CA PRO A 327 4.19 17.95 20.05
C PRO A 327 4.37 17.67 18.54
N LEU A 328 4.29 18.71 17.69
CA LEU A 328 4.51 18.56 16.25
C LEU A 328 5.95 18.19 15.89
N LYS A 329 6.95 18.73 16.58
CA LYS A 329 8.36 18.47 16.26
C LYS A 329 8.86 17.14 16.85
N SER A 330 8.38 16.78 18.03
CA SER A 330 8.87 15.63 18.78
C SER A 330 8.23 14.30 18.38
N LYS A 331 7.06 14.34 17.73
CA LYS A 331 6.28 13.13 17.40
C LYS A 331 5.93 12.99 15.92
N GLU A 332 5.83 14.09 15.18
CA GLU A 332 5.48 14.03 13.76
C GLU A 332 6.72 14.01 12.88
N GLN A 333 6.77 13.10 11.92
CA GLN A 333 7.85 13.05 10.93
C GLN A 333 7.52 13.95 9.73
N LYS A 334 8.57 14.58 9.20
CA LYS A 334 8.50 15.16 7.85
C LYS A 334 8.41 14.03 6.83
N VAL A 335 7.79 14.31 5.69
CA VAL A 335 7.55 13.32 4.65
C VAL A 335 8.09 13.84 3.32
N SER A 336 8.82 13.01 2.58
CA SER A 336 9.11 13.23 1.17
C SER A 336 8.36 12.20 0.31
N ILE A 337 8.16 12.53 -0.96
CA ILE A 337 7.57 11.64 -1.95
C ILE A 337 8.56 11.43 -3.09
N ILE A 338 8.92 10.18 -3.32
CA ILE A 338 9.75 9.74 -4.44
C ILE A 338 8.84 9.51 -5.65
N ILE A 339 9.21 10.07 -6.79
CA ILE A 339 8.49 9.95 -8.06
C ILE A 339 9.25 8.94 -8.93
N LEU A 340 8.58 7.86 -9.31
CA LEU A 340 9.10 6.87 -10.25
C LEU A 340 8.33 6.93 -11.56
N ASP A 341 9.00 6.80 -12.70
CA ASP A 341 8.33 6.64 -13.99
C ASP A 341 7.71 5.23 -14.15
N SER A 342 7.00 5.02 -15.26
CA SER A 342 6.38 3.73 -15.61
C SER A 342 7.37 2.55 -15.75
N SER A 343 8.67 2.82 -15.89
CA SER A 343 9.74 1.82 -15.92
C SER A 343 10.44 1.68 -14.56
N PHE A 344 9.86 2.27 -13.51
CA PHE A 344 10.36 2.28 -12.13
C PHE A 344 11.69 3.04 -11.94
N ASN A 345 12.08 3.90 -12.88
CA ASN A 345 13.24 4.77 -12.66
C ASN A 345 12.84 5.93 -11.74
N LYS A 346 13.69 6.25 -10.76
CA LYS A 346 13.52 7.46 -9.94
C LYS A 346 13.77 8.70 -10.81
N VAL A 347 12.76 9.55 -10.93
CA VAL A 347 12.78 10.77 -11.76
C VAL A 347 12.60 12.06 -10.97
N GLY A 348 12.32 11.95 -9.67
CA GLY A 348 12.26 13.08 -8.75
C GLY A 348 12.00 12.66 -7.30
N GLU A 349 12.23 13.59 -6.37
CA GLU A 349 11.83 13.46 -4.97
C GLU A 349 11.49 14.83 -4.38
N VAL A 350 10.28 14.94 -3.84
CA VAL A 350 9.69 16.19 -3.36
C VAL A 350 9.50 16.16 -1.85
N ASP A 351 10.00 17.20 -1.18
CA ASP A 351 9.75 17.41 0.24
C ASP A 351 8.36 18.02 0.42
N LEU A 352 7.54 17.41 1.27
CA LEU A 352 6.26 17.99 1.63
C LEU A 352 6.45 19.05 2.71
N GLU A 353 5.55 20.02 2.72
CA GLU A 353 5.43 20.97 3.83
C GLU A 353 5.24 20.20 5.14
N ALA A 354 6.09 20.51 6.13
CA ALA A 354 6.15 19.76 7.36
C ALA A 354 4.81 19.78 8.10
N TYR A 355 4.38 18.61 8.60
CA TYR A 355 3.24 18.43 9.49
C TYR A 355 1.85 18.78 8.92
N LYS A 356 1.78 19.18 7.65
CA LYS A 356 0.53 19.62 7.01
C LYS A 356 -0.33 18.47 6.49
N TYR A 357 0.29 17.44 5.93
CA TYR A 357 -0.39 16.41 5.16
C TYR A 357 -0.54 15.08 5.90
N ASN A 358 -1.64 14.38 5.65
CA ASN A 358 -1.84 13.01 6.10
C ASN A 358 -1.38 12.04 4.99
N PRO A 359 -0.22 11.37 5.13
CA PRO A 359 0.34 10.52 4.09
C PRO A 359 -0.42 9.19 3.89
N TYR A 360 -1.37 8.87 4.79
CA TYR A 360 -2.17 7.63 4.70
C TYR A 360 -3.57 7.87 4.11
N MET A 361 -3.95 9.12 3.85
CA MET A 361 -5.23 9.49 3.29
C MET A 361 -5.02 10.19 1.94
N VAL A 362 -4.81 9.35 0.94
CA VAL A 362 -4.37 9.72 -0.40
C VAL A 362 -5.25 9.05 -1.44
N PHE A 363 -5.63 9.76 -2.48
CA PHE A 363 -6.23 9.16 -3.68
C PHE A 363 -5.74 9.88 -4.94
N ILE A 364 -5.95 9.25 -6.09
CA ILE A 364 -5.51 9.78 -7.39
C ILE A 364 -6.71 9.78 -8.33
N ASN A 365 -6.79 10.83 -9.16
CA ASN A 365 -7.65 10.87 -10.33
C ASN A 365 -7.01 11.73 -11.44
N LYS A 366 -7.75 12.00 -12.51
CA LYS A 366 -7.33 12.86 -13.65
C LYS A 366 -6.82 14.28 -13.26
N ASN A 367 -7.22 14.79 -12.09
CA ASN A 367 -6.76 16.09 -11.58
C ASN A 367 -5.42 15.99 -10.85
N GLY A 368 -4.98 14.80 -10.46
CA GLY A 368 -3.66 14.53 -9.87
C GLY A 368 -3.72 13.78 -8.55
N LEU A 369 -2.61 13.83 -7.82
CA LEU A 369 -2.44 13.25 -6.49
C LEU A 369 -3.13 14.13 -5.45
N HIS A 370 -4.12 13.58 -4.76
CA HIS A 370 -4.84 14.24 -3.67
C HIS A 370 -4.27 13.77 -2.34
N ILE A 371 -3.79 14.69 -1.50
CA ILE A 371 -3.28 14.37 -0.17
C ILE A 371 -4.08 15.16 0.87
N ALA A 372 -4.70 14.47 1.83
CA ALA A 372 -5.53 15.11 2.85
C ALA A 372 -4.68 16.00 3.76
N LEU A 373 -5.29 17.07 4.28
CA LEU A 373 -4.72 17.90 5.33
C LEU A 373 -4.94 17.24 6.70
N LYS A 374 -3.94 17.26 7.60
CA LYS A 374 -4.02 16.66 8.95
C LYS A 374 -4.95 17.42 9.89
N ALA A 375 -4.83 18.74 9.90
CA ALA A 375 -5.64 19.64 10.70
C ALA A 375 -5.73 20.97 9.94
N ASN A 376 -6.91 21.25 9.40
CA ASN A 376 -7.20 22.45 8.61
C ASN A 376 -7.98 23.51 9.41
N GLY A 377 -8.20 23.27 10.72
CA GLY A 377 -9.01 24.12 11.59
C GLY A 377 -10.52 24.10 11.28
N ASN A 378 -10.96 23.24 10.37
CA ASN A 378 -12.34 23.12 9.91
C ASN A 378 -12.77 21.65 9.97
N GLU A 379 -13.39 21.27 11.09
CA GLU A 379 -13.86 19.91 11.33
C GLU A 379 -15.05 19.52 10.45
N ASP A 380 -15.74 20.51 9.86
CA ASP A 380 -16.88 20.29 8.96
C ASP A 380 -16.43 19.90 7.54
N ASN A 381 -15.13 19.94 7.23
CA ASN A 381 -14.64 19.70 5.89
C ASN A 381 -13.45 18.74 5.86
N LEU A 382 -13.57 17.71 5.04
CA LEU A 382 -12.45 16.89 4.62
C LEU A 382 -11.78 17.56 3.40
N ILE A 383 -10.54 18.01 3.58
CA ILE A 383 -9.83 18.83 2.58
C ILE A 383 -8.59 18.11 2.07
N PHE A 384 -8.41 18.11 0.75
CA PHE A 384 -7.24 17.60 0.04
C PHE A 384 -6.57 18.72 -0.75
N GLU A 385 -5.24 18.77 -0.73
CA GLU A 385 -4.48 19.49 -1.75
C GLU A 385 -4.17 18.58 -2.93
N ILE A 386 -4.22 19.16 -4.14
CA ILE A 386 -4.05 18.43 -5.39
C ILE A 386 -2.70 18.78 -6.01
N PHE A 387 -1.93 17.76 -6.38
CA PHE A 387 -0.60 17.90 -6.99
C PHE A 387 -0.53 17.20 -8.34
N LYS A 388 0.14 17.84 -9.31
CA LYS A 388 0.56 17.22 -10.57
C LYS A 388 2.07 17.21 -10.71
N VAL A 389 2.58 16.22 -11.42
CA VAL A 389 4.00 16.12 -11.75
C VAL A 389 4.30 17.12 -12.85
N VAL A 390 5.35 17.92 -12.66
CA VAL A 390 5.88 18.85 -13.66
C VAL A 390 7.39 18.69 -13.76
N LYS A 391 7.94 18.99 -14.95
CA LYS A 391 9.38 19.11 -15.13
C LYS A 391 9.87 20.38 -14.40
N LYS A 392 11.00 20.27 -13.70
CA LYS A 392 11.66 21.41 -13.03
C LYS A 392 12.18 22.44 -14.02
#